data_AF-A0A1V5TR33-F1
#
_entry.id   AF-A0A1V5TR33-F1
#
_cell.length_a   1.000
_cell.length_b   1.000
_cell.length_c   1.000
_cell.angle_alpha   90.00
_cell.angle_beta   90.00
_cell.angle_gamma   90.00
#
_symmetry.space_group_name_H-M   'P 1'
#
loop_
_entity.id
_entity.type
_entity.pdbx_description
1 polymer ?
#
loop_
_entity_poly.entity_id
_entity_poly.type
_entity_poly.pdbx_seq_one_letter_code
_entity_poly.pdbx_strand_id
1 'polypeptide(L)' 'MPKKDLNDTKYKSATVKGTIPFNQKEAIRKLIGVIGSNEQDVVGKIITLWLYNEGYLTNKNKKGESK' A
#
# COMPACT_ATOMS: atom_id res chain seq x y z
N MET A 1 29.24 26.91 -0.96
CA MET A 1 28.43 25.98 -1.79
C MET A 1 27.31 25.42 -0.93
N PRO A 2 26.06 25.40 -1.42
CA PRO A 2 24.88 25.20 -0.59
C PRO A 2 24.66 23.71 -0.26
N LYS A 3 24.28 23.44 1.00
CA LYS A 3 23.81 22.13 1.48
C LYS A 3 22.44 21.86 0.86
N LYS A 4 22.40 21.11 -0.23
CA LYS A 4 21.16 20.74 -0.93
C LYS A 4 20.86 19.27 -0.67
N ASP A 5 19.58 19.01 -0.39
CA ASP A 5 18.90 17.72 -0.53
C ASP A 5 19.03 16.69 0.61
N LEU A 6 18.86 17.11 1.88
CA LEU A 6 18.63 16.19 3.00
C LEU A 6 17.14 16.05 3.40
N ASN A 7 16.19 16.38 2.52
CA ASN A 7 14.75 16.42 2.85
C ASN A 7 13.82 15.58 1.95
N ASP A 8 14.34 14.82 0.99
CA ASP A 8 13.52 14.14 -0.03
C ASP A 8 13.18 12.66 0.25
N THR A 9 13.34 12.19 1.49
CA THR A 9 12.84 10.87 1.91
C THR A 9 11.53 10.99 2.71
N LYS A 10 10.69 11.97 2.39
CA LYS A 10 9.27 11.88 2.76
C LYS A 10 8.66 10.75 1.93
N TYR A 11 8.16 9.71 2.61
CA TYR A 11 7.39 8.63 2.00
C TYR A 11 6.47 9.18 0.89
N LYS A 12 6.80 8.87 -0.38
CA LYS A 12 6.01 9.33 -1.52
C LYS A 12 4.69 8.56 -1.50
N SER A 13 3.62 9.22 -1.05
CA SER A 13 2.27 8.68 -1.12
C SER A 13 1.56 9.22 -2.36
N ALA A 14 0.75 8.36 -3.00
CA ALA A 14 -0.14 8.75 -4.07
C ALA A 14 -1.58 8.57 -3.61
N THR A 15 -2.44 9.55 -3.89
CA THR A 15 -3.88 9.44 -3.61
C THR A 15 -4.57 8.72 -4.77
N VAL A 16 -5.22 7.59 -4.47
CA VAL A 16 -6.04 6.85 -5.42
C VAL A 16 -7.51 7.02 -5.04
N LYS A 17 -8.37 7.36 -6.01
CA LYS A 17 -9.83 7.41 -5.83
C LYS A 17 -10.45 6.18 -6.47
N GLY A 18 -11.34 5.51 -5.74
CA GLY A 18 -12.05 4.32 -6.21
C GLY A 18 -13.45 4.23 -5.61
N THR A 19 -14.31 3.43 -6.24
CA THR A 19 -15.65 3.12 -5.74
C THR A 19 -15.68 1.67 -5.28
N ILE A 20 -16.29 1.43 -4.13
CA ILE A 20 -16.49 0.08 -3.58
C ILE A 20 -17.97 -0.15 -3.26
N PRO A 21 -18.45 -1.40 -3.33
CA PRO A 21 -19.75 -1.79 -2.81
C PRO A 21 -19.96 -1.39 -1.34
N PHE A 22 -21.20 -1.07 -0.98
CA PHE A 22 -21.53 -0.59 0.37
C PHE A 22 -21.20 -1.61 1.47
N ASN A 23 -21.45 -2.89 1.22
CA ASN A 23 -21.11 -3.96 2.16
C ASN A 23 -19.60 -4.07 2.42
N GLN A 24 -18.75 -3.80 1.42
CA GLN A 24 -17.30 -3.75 1.61
C GLN A 24 -16.89 -2.55 2.46
N LYS A 25 -17.56 -1.40 2.28
CA LYS A 25 -17.34 -0.22 3.13
C LYS A 25 -17.64 -0.52 4.60
N GLU A 26 -18.74 -1.22 4.89
CA GLU A 26 -19.08 -1.62 6.26
C GLU A 26 -18.06 -2.61 6.84
N ALA A 27 -17.60 -3.57 6.04
CA ALA A 27 -16.55 -4.50 6.45
C ALA A 27 -15.24 -3.77 6.78
N ILE A 28 -14.80 -2.82 5.94
CA ILE A 28 -13.61 -1.99 6.17
C ILE A 28 -13.73 -1.22 7.49
N ARG A 29 -14.90 -0.65 7.78
CA ARG A 29 -15.13 0.08 9.04
C ARG A 29 -14.97 -0.80 10.27
N LYS A 30 -15.42 -2.05 10.21
CA LYS A 30 -15.27 -3.02 11.31
C LYS A 30 -13.81 -3.43 11.57
N LEU A 31 -12.93 -3.24 10.59
CA LEU A 31 -11.51 -3.57 10.67
C LEU A 31 -10.66 -2.42 11.25
N ILE A 32 -11.25 -1.24 11.43
CA ILE A 32 -10.62 -0.12 12.14
C ILE A 32 -10.47 -0.52 13.62
N GLY A 33 -9.28 -0.29 14.18
CA GLY A 33 -8.90 -0.75 15.52
C GLY A 33 -8.41 -2.20 15.56
N VAL A 34 -8.68 -3.01 14.53
CA VAL A 34 -8.17 -4.39 14.42
C VAL A 34 -6.85 -4.43 13.66
N ILE A 35 -6.85 -3.93 12.43
CA ILE A 35 -5.66 -3.96 11.56
C ILE A 35 -5.15 -2.57 11.18
N GLY A 36 -5.92 -1.51 11.42
CA GLY A 36 -5.52 -0.14 11.09
C GLY A 36 -6.22 0.92 11.92
N SER A 37 -5.68 2.14 11.86
CA SER A 37 -6.13 3.29 12.66
C SER A 37 -7.27 4.10 12.03
N ASN A 38 -7.47 3.98 10.72
CA ASN A 38 -8.54 4.65 9.98
C ASN A 38 -8.85 3.89 8.67
N GLU A 39 -9.89 4.31 7.94
CA GLU A 39 -10.32 3.66 6.69
C GLU A 39 -9.18 3.57 5.65
N GLN A 40 -8.37 4.62 5.49
CA GLN A 40 -7.27 4.65 4.52
C GLN A 40 -6.15 3.67 4.89
N ASP A 41 -5.77 3.61 6.16
CA ASP A 41 -4.75 2.67 6.66
C ASP A 41 -5.20 1.21 6.48
N VAL A 42 -6.45 0.91 6.82
CA VAL A 42 -7.06 -0.41 6.62
C VAL A 42 -7.04 -0.80 5.14
N VAL A 43 -7.53 0.08 4.26
CA VAL A 43 -7.54 -0.18 2.81
C VAL A 43 -6.12 -0.35 2.28
N GLY A 44 -5.18 0.48 2.70
CA GLY A 44 -3.77 0.39 2.30
C GLY A 44 -3.15 -0.96 2.66
N LYS A 45 -3.42 -1.47 3.86
CA LYS A 45 -2.94 -2.79 4.33
C LYS A 45 -3.58 -3.94 3.56
N ILE A 46 -4.89 -3.88 3.30
CA ILE A 46 -5.59 -4.89 2.48
C ILE A 46 -4.98 -4.96 1.08
N ILE A 47 -4.79 -3.80 0.43
CA ILE A 47 -4.18 -3.73 -0.91
C ILE A 47 -2.75 -4.25 -0.87
N THR A 48 -1.95 -3.87 0.12
CA THR A 48 -0.56 -4.31 0.26
C THR A 48 -0.48 -5.83 0.42
N LEU A 49 -1.32 -6.43 1.27
CA LEU A 49 -1.38 -7.88 1.46
C LEU A 49 -1.78 -8.60 0.17
N TRP A 50 -2.79 -8.08 -0.54
CA TRP A 50 -3.21 -8.66 -1.82
C TRP A 50 -2.07 -8.60 -2.85
N LEU A 51 -1.44 -7.43 -3.04
CA LEU A 51 -0.33 -7.25 -3.97
C LEU A 51 0.89 -8.12 -3.60
N TYR A 52 1.14 -8.33 -2.31
CA TYR A 52 2.20 -9.21 -1.84
C TYR A 52 1.90 -10.67 -2.21
N ASN A 53 0.67 -11.13 -1.95
CA ASN A 53 0.22 -12.49 -2.25
C ASN A 53 0.24 -12.80 -3.76
N GLU A 54 -0.16 -11.83 -4.58
CA GLU A 54 -0.10 -11.93 -6.05
C GLU A 54 1.33 -11.84 -6.60
N GLY A 55 2.31 -11.48 -5.76
CA GLY A 55 3.70 -11.39 -6.17
C GLY A 55 4.09 -10.07 -6.83
N TYR A 56 3.22 -9.06 -6.85
CA TYR A 56 3.56 -7.72 -7.37
C TYR A 56 4.55 -6.97 -6.47
N LEU A 57 4.58 -7.29 -5.17
CA LEU A 57 5.53 -6.70 -4.21
C LEU A 57 6.66 -7.66 -3.79
N THR A 58 6.62 -8.93 -4.21
CA THR A 58 7.74 -9.86 -3.98
C THR A 58 8.54 -10.04 -5.25
N ASN A 59 9.86 -9.83 -5.17
CA ASN A 59 10.83 -10.04 -6.26
C ASN A 59 10.99 -11.51 -6.70
N LYS A 60 9.92 -12.32 -6.74
CA LYS A 60 9.99 -13.69 -7.26
C LYS A 60 10.15 -13.75 -8.79
N ASN A 61 10.19 -12.60 -9.48
CA ASN A 61 10.52 -12.46 -10.90
C ASN A 61 11.90 -11.83 -11.17
N LYS A 62 12.93 -12.22 -10.40
CA LYS A 62 14.33 -12.23 -10.90
C LYS A 62 14.82 -13.65 -11.23
N LYS A 63 13.94 -14.50 -11.80
CA LYS A 63 14.39 -15.56 -12.71
C LYS A 63 14.58 -14.93 -14.09
N GLY A 64 15.72 -14.26 -14.25
CA GLY A 64 16.01 -13.52 -15.47
C GLY A 64 17.29 -12.70 -15.39
N GLU A 65 18.31 -13.19 -14.66
CA GLU A 65 19.69 -12.85 -15.02
C GLU A 65 20.32 -14.13 -15.55
N SER A 66 20.74 -13.99 -16.80
CA SER A 66 21.12 -14.99 -17.79
C SER A 66 22.16 -15.99 -17.31
N LYS A 67 22.01 -17.22 -17.83
CA LYS A 67 23.12 -18.15 -18.06
C LYS A 67 24.14 -17.53 -19.02
#